data_AF-U3TDW4-F1
#
_entry.id   AF-U3TDW4-F1
#
_cell.length_a   1.000
_cell.length_b   1.000
_cell.length_c   1.000
_cell.angle_alpha   90.00
_cell.angle_beta   90.00
_cell.angle_gamma   90.00
#
_symmetry.space_group_name_H-M   'P 1'
#
loop_
_entity.id
_entity.type
_entity.pdbx_description
1 polymer ?
#
loop_
_entity_poly.entity_id
_entity_poly.type
_entity_poly.pdbx_seq_one_letter_code
_entity_poly.pdbx_strand_id
1 'polypeptide(L)' 'MLMGDKVSVEISKELYEKAKKFIEENGGFKDVSELVEFLLSEAISDEAETVGMTPEEEEEVKERLRSLGYI' A
#
# COMPACT_ATOMS: atom_id res chain seq x y z
N MET A 1 -5.38 -20.49 -2.14
CA MET A 1 -6.36 -19.51 -1.62
C MET A 1 -7.47 -19.41 -2.64
N LEU A 2 -8.72 -19.64 -2.25
CA LEU A 2 -9.87 -19.39 -3.13
C LEU A 2 -9.95 -17.87 -3.31
N MET A 3 -9.72 -17.38 -4.54
CA MET A 3 -10.03 -15.98 -4.87
C MET A 3 -11.51 -15.79 -4.59
N GLY A 4 -11.83 -14.87 -3.68
CA GLY A 4 -13.21 -14.53 -3.35
C GLY A 4 -13.98 -14.01 -4.57
N ASP A 5 -15.29 -13.87 -4.43
CA ASP A 5 -16.14 -13.33 -5.48
C ASP A 5 -15.64 -11.95 -5.93
N LYS A 6 -15.48 -11.75 -7.25
CA LYS A 6 -15.05 -10.48 -7.84
C LYS A 6 -16.25 -9.69 -8.35
N VAL A 7 -16.20 -8.37 -8.19
CA VAL A 7 -17.18 -7.42 -8.74
C VAL A 7 -16.54 -6.58 -9.84
N SER A 8 -17.35 -6.11 -10.80
CA SER A 8 -16.89 -5.18 -11.84
C SER A 8 -17.04 -3.73 -11.36
N VAL A 9 -16.02 -2.92 -11.64
CA VAL A 9 -15.99 -1.49 -11.38
C VAL A 9 -15.67 -0.75 -12.67
N GLU A 10 -16.32 0.39 -12.88
CA GLU A 10 -16.07 1.25 -14.03
C GLU A 10 -15.09 2.37 -13.65
N ILE A 11 -14.07 2.57 -14.48
CA ILE A 11 -13.11 3.68 -14.36
C ILE A 11 -13.01 4.39 -15.71
N SER A 12 -12.46 5.60 -15.72
CA SER A 12 -12.26 6.32 -16.98
C SER A 12 -11.31 5.54 -17.90
N LYS A 13 -11.62 5.53 -19.20
CA LYS A 13 -10.78 4.87 -20.21
C LYS A 13 -9.34 5.37 -20.17
N GLU A 14 -9.16 6.68 -19.96
CA GLU A 14 -7.84 7.29 -19.85
C GLU A 14 -7.02 6.73 -18.68
N LEU A 15 -7.66 6.53 -17.51
CA LEU A 15 -6.99 5.96 -16.34
C LEU A 15 -6.60 4.50 -16.59
N TYR A 16 -7.48 3.72 -17.22
CA TYR A 16 -7.19 2.34 -17.58
C TYR A 16 -5.98 2.23 -18.52
N GLU A 17 -5.88 3.09 -19.54
CA GLU A 17 -4.74 3.11 -20.46
C GLU A 17 -3.43 3.51 -19.75
N LYS A 18 -3.48 4.47 -18.82
CA LYS A 18 -2.32 4.82 -17.98
C LYS A 18 -1.89 3.66 -17.09
N ALA A 19 -2.83 2.97 -16.47
CA ALA A 19 -2.56 1.79 -15.65
C ALA A 19 -1.93 0.65 -16.48
N LYS A 20 -2.44 0.40 -17.69
CA LYS A 20 -1.83 -0.56 -18.62
C LYS A 20 -0.38 -0.23 -18.93
N LYS A 21 -0.09 1.00 -19.33
CA LYS A 21 1.29 1.44 -19.61
C LYS A 21 2.20 1.29 -18.40
N PHE A 22 1.71 1.67 -17.22
CA PHE A 22 2.45 1.50 -15.97
C PHE A 22 2.87 0.04 -15.73
N ILE A 23 1.96 -0.91 -15.95
CA ILE A 23 2.23 -2.35 -15.81
C ILE A 23 3.24 -2.83 -16.84
N GLU A 24 3.11 -2.40 -18.10
CA GLU A 24 4.04 -2.75 -19.18
C GLU A 24 5.46 -2.22 -18.92
N GLU A 25 5.58 -1.01 -18.36
CA GLU A 25 6.87 -0.34 -18.12
C GLU A 25 7.57 -0.81 -16.85
N ASN A 26 6.82 -1.01 -15.76
CA ASN A 26 7.40 -1.27 -14.42
C ASN A 26 7.35 -2.75 -14.03
N GLY A 27 6.52 -3.56 -14.70
CA GLY A 27 6.27 -4.95 -14.32
C GLY A 27 5.60 -5.08 -12.95
N GLY A 28 5.57 -6.30 -12.42
CA GLY A 28 5.09 -6.57 -11.05
C GLY A 28 3.59 -6.86 -10.91
N PHE A 29 2.77 -6.56 -11.92
CA PHE A 29 1.34 -6.91 -11.96
C PHE A 29 1.02 -7.64 -13.26
N LYS A 30 0.07 -8.58 -13.22
CA LYS A 30 -0.40 -9.37 -14.36
C LYS A 30 -1.41 -8.59 -15.21
N ASP A 31 -2.26 -7.82 -14.55
CA ASP A 31 -3.30 -7.03 -15.19
C ASP A 31 -3.75 -5.85 -14.30
N VAL A 32 -4.57 -4.97 -14.88
CA VAL A 32 -5.09 -3.77 -14.21
C VAL A 32 -5.92 -4.11 -12.98
N SER A 33 -6.60 -5.25 -12.96
CA SER A 33 -7.41 -5.68 -11.81
C SER A 33 -6.53 -5.99 -10.61
N GLU A 34 -5.38 -6.66 -10.81
CA GLU A 34 -4.42 -6.94 -9.74
C GLU A 34 -3.82 -5.64 -9.18
N LEU A 35 -3.48 -4.69 -10.05
CA LEU A 35 -3.01 -3.37 -9.63
C LEU A 35 -4.07 -2.62 -8.80
N VAL A 36 -5.31 -2.59 -9.26
CA VAL A 36 -6.42 -1.90 -8.57
C VAL A 36 -6.73 -2.58 -7.24
N GLU A 37 -6.74 -3.91 -7.19
CA GLU A 37 -6.97 -4.68 -5.97
C GLU A 37 -5.88 -4.40 -4.93
N PHE A 38 -4.61 -4.37 -5.34
CA PHE A 38 -3.49 -4.00 -4.47
C PHE A 38 -3.61 -2.56 -3.96
N LEU A 39 -3.77 -1.58 -4.85
CA LEU A 39 -3.82 -0.17 -4.46
C LEU A 39 -5.02 0.16 -3.57
N LEU A 40 -6.20 -0.43 -3.85
CA LEU A 40 -7.37 -0.25 -2.99
C LEU A 40 -7.18 -0.94 -1.64
N SER A 41 -6.54 -2.11 -1.60
CA SER A 41 -6.23 -2.77 -0.33
C SER A 41 -5.28 -1.94 0.51
N GLU A 42 -4.20 -1.42 -0.07
CA GLU A 42 -3.24 -0.54 0.63
C GLU A 42 -3.89 0.78 1.08
N ALA A 43 -4.78 1.35 0.26
CA ALA A 43 -5.43 2.62 0.58
C ALA A 43 -6.55 2.48 1.62
N ILE A 44 -7.16 1.30 1.76
CA ILE A 44 -8.29 1.04 2.67
C ILE A 44 -7.85 0.27 3.92
N SER A 45 -6.72 -0.46 3.88
CA SER A 45 -6.17 -1.12 5.06
C SER A 45 -5.77 -0.08 6.09
N ASP A 46 -6.27 -0.23 7.33
CA ASP A 46 -5.89 0.59 8.50
C ASP A 46 -4.38 0.54 8.78
N GLU A 47 -3.62 -0.37 8.15
CA GLU A 47 -2.15 -0.37 8.17
C GLU A 47 -1.54 0.91 7.54
N ALA A 48 -2.31 1.68 6.77
CA ALA A 48 -1.91 3.02 6.34
C ALA A 48 -1.69 4.02 7.50
N GLU A 49 -2.24 3.76 8.71
CA GLU A 49 -1.91 4.52 9.92
C GLU A 49 -0.62 4.05 10.64
N THR A 50 0.02 2.96 10.18
CA THR A 50 1.15 2.34 10.91
C THR A 50 2.53 2.45 10.22
N VAL A 51 2.62 3.18 9.10
CA VAL A 51 3.94 3.46 8.48
C VAL A 51 4.66 4.64 9.16
N GLY A 52 3.98 5.39 10.02
CA GLY A 52 4.59 6.25 11.03
C GLY A 52 4.55 5.55 12.37
N MET A 53 5.66 5.55 13.13
CA MET A 53 5.66 5.06 14.51
C MET A 53 4.48 5.66 15.26
N THR A 54 3.73 4.81 15.96
CA THR A 54 2.76 5.31 16.91
C THR A 54 3.49 6.16 17.97
N PRO A 55 2.83 7.14 18.61
CA PRO A 55 3.47 7.95 19.64
C PRO A 55 4.09 7.13 20.79
N GLU A 56 3.56 5.93 21.08
CA GLU A 56 4.14 5.00 22.05
C GLU A 56 5.46 4.37 21.55
N GLU A 57 5.51 3.94 20.29
CA GLU A 57 6.73 3.39 19.69
C GLU A 57 7.84 4.45 19.54
N GLU A 58 7.47 5.70 19.25
CA GLU A 58 8.42 6.82 19.25
C GLU A 58 9.04 7.06 20.64
N GLU A 59 8.23 7.01 21.71
CA GLU A 59 8.73 7.16 23.08
C GLU A 59 9.62 5.97 23.49
N GLU A 60 9.27 4.74 23.11
CA GLU A 60 10.12 3.57 23.39
C GLU A 60 11.48 3.66 22.67
N VAL A 61 11.49 4.15 21.44
CA VAL A 61 12.75 4.41 20.71
C VAL A 61 13.54 5.55 21.32
N LYS A 62 12.90 6.64 21.76
CA LYS A 62 13.60 7.72 22.49
C LYS A 62 14.22 7.23 23.80
N GLU A 63 13.51 6.42 24.59
CA GLU A 63 14.03 5.82 25.82
C GLU A 63 15.25 4.92 25.54
N ARG A 64 15.17 4.12 24.48
CA ARG A 64 16.29 3.26 24.06
C ARG A 64 17.49 4.07 23.58
N LEU A 65 17.26 5.13 22.80
CA LEU A 65 18.33 6.00 22.32
C LEU A 65 18.97 6.82 23.46
N ARG A 66 18.18 7.29 24.44
CA ARG A 66 18.67 7.89 25.69
C ARG A 66 19.55 6.91 26.47
N SER A 67 19.10 5.66 26.61
CA SER A 67 19.85 4.61 27.32
C SER A 67 21.18 4.25 26.63
N LEU A 68 21.24 4.43 25.32
CA LEU A 68 22.43 4.19 24.51
C LEU A 68 23.32 5.45 24.34
N GLY A 69 22.87 6.62 24.83
CA GLY A 69 23.63 7.88 24.81
C GLY A 69 23.68 8.58 23.45
N TYR A 70 22.75 8.29 22.55
CA TYR A 70 22.65 8.96 21.25
C TYR A 70 21.89 10.30 21.31
N ILE A 71 21.14 10.54 22.39
CA ILE A 71 20.39 11.76 22.72
C ILE A 71 20.49 12.00 24.23
#